data_AF-A0A947JIE4-F1
#
_entry.id   AF-A0A947JIE4-F1
#
_cell.length_a   1.000
_cell.length_b   1.000
_cell.length_c   1.000
_cell.angle_alpha   90.00
_cell.angle_beta   90.00
_cell.angle_gamma   90.00
#
_symmetry.space_group_name_H-M   'P 1'
#
loop_
_entity.id
_entity.type
_entity.pdbx_description
1 polymer ?
#
loop_
_entity_poly.entity_id
_entity_poly.type
_entity_poly.pdbx_seq_one_letter_code
_entity_poly.pdbx_strand_id
1 'polypeptide(L)'
;MLFLTDREVFSPHGREVFGTNPRDYDVLGHGAIRRFFAPLGEESLVGGLNCELRDFWDIKRLPPEIQALHPEDPESFLKHWGRIWDTPGCFEPNDLGYLLTHAPEHWNEAMREHAPKNINGDADPFIPHEKSWIIEEHRSNGQLLWDPTRVQLYLSKKQKSNRIILGRRLRQELQQQPILNANVLDHLLAHPHLIPKEWRGKYIFFWGTVYRDRGGGLCVRCLLWNGDKWDWGCNWLVNDWPAGLLTAVLAN
;
A
#
# COMPACT_ATOMS: atom_id res chain seq x y z
N MET A 1 13.95 -20.33 -14.77
CA MET A 1 13.36 -19.24 -13.98
C MET A 1 13.97 -17.96 -14.49
N LEU A 2 13.16 -16.99 -14.89
CA LEU A 2 13.62 -15.73 -15.49
C LEU A 2 13.33 -14.61 -14.48
N PHE A 3 14.23 -13.64 -14.36
CA PHE A 3 14.08 -12.45 -13.53
C PHE A 3 14.43 -11.22 -14.36
N LEU A 4 13.84 -10.09 -14.00
CA LEU A 4 14.23 -8.79 -14.55
C LEU A 4 14.90 -7.99 -13.44
N THR A 5 15.99 -7.28 -13.75
CA THR A 5 16.63 -6.30 -12.87
C THR A 5 16.25 -4.88 -13.29
N ASP A 6 16.67 -3.87 -12.52
CA ASP A 6 16.54 -2.46 -12.89
C ASP A 6 17.07 -2.20 -14.30
N ARG A 7 18.14 -2.90 -14.69
CA ARG A 7 18.75 -2.73 -16.02
C ARG A 7 17.78 -3.13 -17.13
N GLU A 8 17.12 -4.28 -17.01
CA GLU A 8 16.16 -4.76 -18.00
C GLU A 8 14.91 -3.89 -17.99
N VAL A 9 14.32 -3.67 -16.81
CA VAL A 9 13.04 -2.97 -16.66
C VAL A 9 13.11 -1.54 -17.19
N PHE A 10 14.20 -0.83 -16.90
CA PHE A 10 14.34 0.56 -17.29
C PHE A 10 15.13 0.78 -18.59
N SER A 11 15.47 -0.30 -19.30
CA SER A 11 16.05 -0.26 -20.66
C SER A 11 15.06 0.33 -21.68
N PRO A 12 15.52 0.75 -22.88
CA PRO A 12 14.62 1.17 -23.95
C PRO A 12 13.56 0.12 -24.30
N HIS A 13 13.95 -1.15 -24.37
CA HIS A 13 13.05 -2.28 -24.60
C HIS A 13 12.05 -2.45 -23.46
N GLY A 14 12.51 -2.39 -22.20
CA GLY A 14 11.63 -2.46 -21.03
C GLY A 14 10.57 -1.34 -21.03
N ARG A 15 10.94 -0.11 -21.40
CA ARG A 15 10.00 1.01 -21.53
C ARG A 15 9.00 0.84 -22.67
N GLU A 16 9.40 0.22 -23.77
CA GLU A 16 8.51 -0.11 -24.89
C GLU A 16 7.50 -1.19 -24.48
N VAL A 17 7.96 -2.23 -23.78
CA VAL A 17 7.14 -3.36 -23.34
C VAL A 17 6.17 -2.98 -22.23
N PHE A 18 6.62 -2.23 -21.21
CA PHE A 18 5.82 -1.92 -20.02
C PHE A 18 5.11 -0.56 -20.11
N GLY A 19 5.37 0.22 -21.16
CA GLY A 19 4.81 1.55 -21.35
C GLY A 19 5.10 2.49 -20.16
N THR A 20 4.15 3.35 -19.83
CA THR A 20 4.28 4.31 -18.71
C THR A 20 3.54 3.90 -17.44
N ASN A 21 2.83 2.76 -17.43
CA ASN A 21 1.95 2.36 -16.34
C ASN A 21 2.65 1.39 -15.38
N PRO A 22 3.02 1.80 -14.16
CA PRO A 22 3.79 0.98 -13.23
C PRO A 22 3.13 -0.34 -12.84
N ARG A 23 1.79 -0.47 -12.94
CA ARG A 23 1.06 -1.70 -12.62
C ARG A 23 1.32 -2.85 -13.60
N ASP A 24 1.86 -2.56 -14.78
CA ASP A 24 2.29 -3.57 -15.76
C ASP A 24 3.70 -4.14 -15.45
N TYR A 25 4.34 -3.61 -14.40
CA TYR A 25 5.69 -3.94 -13.95
C TYR A 25 5.69 -4.81 -12.70
N ASP A 26 4.73 -5.72 -12.52
CA ASP A 26 4.92 -6.76 -11.52
C ASP A 26 6.11 -7.65 -11.97
N VAL A 27 7.31 -7.20 -11.61
CA VAL A 27 8.60 -7.76 -12.05
C VAL A 27 8.92 -9.07 -11.36
N LEU A 28 8.23 -9.37 -10.24
CA LEU A 28 8.23 -10.67 -9.61
C LEU A 28 7.21 -11.60 -10.26
N GLY A 29 6.14 -11.01 -10.77
CA GLY A 29 5.13 -11.64 -11.61
C GLY A 29 5.71 -12.25 -12.87
N HIS A 30 5.27 -13.48 -13.16
CA HIS A 30 5.54 -14.13 -14.45
C HIS A 30 4.93 -13.32 -15.63
N GLY A 31 4.02 -12.39 -15.36
CA GLY A 31 3.43 -11.48 -16.36
C GLY A 31 4.46 -10.55 -16.99
N ALA A 32 5.19 -9.75 -16.19
CA ALA A 32 6.15 -8.78 -16.72
C ALA A 32 7.33 -9.46 -17.42
N ILE A 33 7.84 -10.54 -16.81
CA ILE A 33 8.91 -11.37 -17.41
C ILE A 33 8.48 -11.92 -18.78
N ARG A 34 7.27 -12.49 -18.89
CA ARG A 34 6.79 -13.02 -20.18
C ARG A 34 6.66 -11.92 -21.23
N ARG A 35 6.14 -10.74 -20.86
CA ARG A 35 6.04 -9.61 -21.79
C ARG A 35 7.41 -9.12 -22.25
N PHE A 36 8.41 -9.09 -21.36
CA PHE A 36 9.76 -8.65 -21.71
C PHE A 36 10.44 -9.56 -22.74
N PHE A 37 10.26 -10.87 -22.60
CA PHE A 37 10.87 -11.87 -23.48
C PHE A 37 9.98 -12.31 -24.65
N ALA A 38 8.70 -11.94 -24.67
CA ALA A 38 7.82 -12.20 -25.80
C ALA A 38 8.22 -11.33 -27.00
N PRO A 39 8.10 -11.83 -28.24
CA PRO A 39 8.19 -10.99 -29.42
C PRO A 39 7.18 -9.83 -29.33
N LEU A 40 7.63 -8.61 -29.69
CA LEU A 40 6.77 -7.43 -29.69
C LEU A 40 5.53 -7.68 -30.57
N GLY A 41 4.33 -7.61 -29.97
CA GLY A 41 3.06 -7.83 -30.66
C GLY A 41 2.46 -9.24 -30.51
N GLU A 42 3.10 -10.17 -29.80
CA GLU A 42 2.51 -11.46 -29.43
C GLU A 42 2.01 -11.48 -27.98
N GLU A 43 0.74 -11.86 -27.78
CA GLU A 43 0.18 -12.09 -26.45
C GLU A 43 0.72 -13.39 -25.83
N SER A 44 1.88 -13.26 -25.18
CA SER A 44 2.48 -14.20 -24.24
C SER A 44 3.06 -15.50 -24.81
N LEU A 45 4.29 -15.81 -24.36
CA LEU A 45 4.80 -17.17 -24.36
C LEU A 45 3.89 -18.03 -23.46
N VAL A 46 3.13 -18.94 -24.08
CA VAL A 46 2.24 -19.88 -23.41
C VAL A 46 3.08 -20.93 -22.68
N GLY A 47 3.48 -20.64 -21.45
CA GLY A 47 4.20 -21.59 -20.58
C GLY A 47 4.77 -20.95 -19.32
N GLY A 48 4.21 -21.30 -18.17
CA GLY A 48 4.63 -20.77 -16.86
C GLY A 48 3.57 -21.03 -15.79
N LEU A 49 3.23 -22.30 -15.60
CA LEU A 49 2.24 -22.72 -14.61
C LEU A 49 2.90 -22.80 -13.22
N ASN A 50 2.75 -21.74 -12.41
CA ASN A 50 2.04 -21.80 -11.12
C ASN A 50 2.64 -21.12 -9.86
N CYS A 51 3.86 -20.55 -9.83
CA CYS A 51 4.30 -19.82 -8.63
C CYS A 51 5.32 -18.71 -8.93
N GLU A 52 5.06 -17.47 -8.51
CA GLU A 52 6.10 -16.46 -8.29
C GLU A 52 7.12 -16.99 -7.28
N LEU A 53 8.41 -16.97 -7.62
CA LEU A 53 9.44 -17.22 -6.62
C LEU A 53 9.64 -15.92 -5.83
N ARG A 54 8.92 -15.81 -4.72
CA ARG A 54 9.00 -14.65 -3.83
C ARG A 54 10.20 -14.73 -2.86
N ASP A 55 10.83 -15.90 -2.73
CA ASP A 55 11.97 -16.15 -1.84
C ASP A 55 13.31 -15.69 -2.44
N PHE A 56 13.48 -14.40 -2.80
CA PHE A 56 14.75 -13.93 -3.41
C PHE A 56 15.97 -14.09 -2.49
N TRP A 57 15.75 -14.15 -1.17
CA TRP A 57 16.80 -14.40 -0.19
C TRP A 57 17.31 -15.85 -0.23
N ASP A 58 16.57 -16.78 -0.84
CA ASP A 58 17.03 -18.16 -1.03
C ASP A 58 17.79 -18.28 -2.35
N ILE A 59 19.01 -17.73 -2.35
CA ILE A 59 19.88 -17.62 -3.54
C ILE A 59 20.17 -18.98 -4.18
N LYS A 60 20.17 -20.06 -3.41
CA LYS A 60 20.37 -21.42 -3.93
C LYS A 60 19.28 -21.86 -4.89
N ARG A 61 18.10 -21.23 -4.83
CA ARG A 61 17.00 -21.47 -5.75
C ARG A 61 17.11 -20.64 -7.02
N LEU A 62 17.93 -19.59 -7.05
CA LEU A 62 18.08 -18.68 -8.18
C LEU A 62 19.02 -19.24 -9.28
N PRO A 63 18.86 -18.83 -10.55
CA PRO A 63 19.82 -19.17 -11.61
C PRO A 63 21.23 -18.62 -11.32
N PRO A 64 22.32 -19.30 -11.72
CA PRO A 64 23.69 -18.88 -11.44
C PRO A 64 24.00 -17.43 -11.83
N GLU A 65 23.41 -16.93 -12.92
CA GLU A 65 23.57 -15.57 -13.41
C GLU A 65 23.00 -14.55 -12.42
N ILE A 66 21.91 -14.89 -11.74
CA ILE A 66 21.28 -14.05 -10.72
C ILE A 66 22.02 -14.19 -9.39
N GLN A 67 22.48 -15.40 -9.03
CA GLN A 67 23.30 -15.60 -7.84
C GLN A 67 24.55 -14.71 -7.85
N ALA A 68 25.15 -14.49 -9.02
CA ALA A 68 26.32 -13.62 -9.17
C ALA A 68 26.02 -12.12 -8.96
N LEU A 69 24.78 -11.68 -9.20
CA LEU A 69 24.32 -10.30 -8.99
C LEU A 69 23.74 -10.09 -7.57
N HIS A 70 23.50 -11.19 -6.85
CA HIS A 70 22.76 -11.24 -5.61
C HIS A 70 23.45 -12.19 -4.62
N PRO A 71 24.66 -11.85 -4.11
CA PRO A 71 25.18 -12.48 -2.89
C PRO A 71 24.16 -12.32 -1.75
N GLU A 72 24.26 -13.10 -0.68
CA GLU A 72 23.33 -13.19 0.48
C GLU A 72 23.11 -11.88 1.27
N ASP A 73 23.37 -10.73 0.66
CA ASP A 73 23.34 -9.39 1.16
C ASP A 73 22.24 -8.54 0.48
N PRO A 74 21.34 -7.91 1.26
CA PRO A 74 20.30 -7.01 0.77
C PRO A 74 20.82 -5.78 0.02
N GLU A 75 22.01 -5.24 0.34
CA GLU A 75 22.53 -4.07 -0.37
C GLU A 75 22.82 -4.39 -1.84
N SER A 76 23.34 -5.59 -2.12
CA SER A 76 23.54 -6.03 -3.50
C SER A 76 22.22 -6.19 -4.26
N PHE A 77 21.14 -6.67 -3.62
CA PHE A 77 19.82 -6.65 -4.23
C PHE A 77 19.38 -5.23 -4.56
N LEU A 78 19.44 -4.32 -3.58
CA LEU A 78 19.00 -2.94 -3.78
C LEU A 78 19.85 -2.19 -4.82
N LYS A 79 21.09 -2.58 -5.04
CA LYS A 79 21.92 -2.03 -6.12
C LYS A 79 21.39 -2.38 -7.52
N HIS A 80 20.75 -3.54 -7.66
CA HIS A 80 20.32 -4.10 -8.94
C HIS A 80 18.79 -4.06 -9.14
N TRP A 81 18.03 -3.90 -8.05
CA TRP A 81 16.56 -3.86 -8.01
C TRP A 81 15.99 -2.68 -7.22
N GLY A 82 16.82 -1.79 -6.68
CA GLY A 82 16.38 -0.69 -5.83
C GLY A 82 15.50 0.32 -6.57
N ARG A 83 15.71 0.52 -7.87
CA ARG A 83 14.85 1.43 -8.63
C ARG A 83 13.46 0.82 -8.86
N ILE A 84 13.37 -0.47 -9.13
CA ILE A 84 12.09 -1.19 -9.13
C ILE A 84 11.44 -1.05 -7.75
N TRP A 85 12.20 -1.26 -6.67
CA TRP A 85 11.73 -1.15 -5.29
C TRP A 85 11.12 0.21 -4.96
N ASP A 86 11.80 1.28 -5.38
CA ASP A 86 11.38 2.65 -5.11
C ASP A 86 10.28 3.14 -6.07
N THR A 87 10.03 2.43 -7.18
CA THR A 87 9.04 2.83 -8.18
C THR A 87 7.64 2.35 -7.76
N PRO A 88 6.70 3.28 -7.46
CA PRO A 88 5.35 2.91 -7.05
C PRO A 88 4.68 2.02 -8.09
N GLY A 89 4.17 0.86 -7.69
CA GLY A 89 3.44 -0.07 -8.56
C GLY A 89 4.26 -1.20 -9.17
N CYS A 90 5.60 -1.21 -9.02
CA CYS A 90 6.44 -2.33 -9.48
C CYS A 90 6.39 -3.58 -8.58
N PHE A 91 5.81 -3.47 -7.38
CA PHE A 91 5.50 -4.59 -6.51
C PHE A 91 4.01 -4.58 -6.21
N GLU A 92 3.34 -5.72 -6.35
CA GLU A 92 2.00 -5.82 -5.81
C GLU A 92 2.06 -5.73 -4.27
N PRO A 93 1.05 -5.11 -3.63
CA PRO A 93 0.93 -5.09 -2.17
C PRO A 93 1.13 -6.46 -1.49
N ASN A 94 0.67 -7.53 -2.15
CA ASN A 94 0.79 -8.89 -1.66
C ASN A 94 2.22 -9.42 -1.69
N ASP A 95 3.02 -9.05 -2.68
CA ASP A 95 4.41 -9.47 -2.77
C ASP A 95 5.21 -8.80 -1.68
N LEU A 96 5.10 -7.49 -1.54
CA LEU A 96 5.81 -6.79 -0.48
C LEU A 96 5.42 -7.30 0.91
N GLY A 97 4.13 -7.56 1.15
CA GLY A 97 3.66 -8.19 2.38
C GLY A 97 4.27 -9.57 2.62
N TYR A 98 4.41 -10.39 1.57
CA TYR A 98 5.08 -11.69 1.65
C TYR A 98 6.55 -11.55 2.02
N LEU A 99 7.28 -10.69 1.31
CA LEU A 99 8.71 -10.46 1.53
C LEU A 99 8.96 -10.05 2.98
N LEU A 100 8.19 -9.07 3.46
CA LEU A 100 8.33 -8.53 4.81
C LEU A 100 7.99 -9.51 5.94
N THR A 101 7.31 -10.61 5.61
CA THR A 101 6.86 -11.62 6.57
C THR A 101 7.77 -12.84 6.57
N HIS A 102 8.29 -13.23 5.41
CA HIS A 102 9.01 -14.50 5.21
C HIS A 102 10.51 -14.33 5.00
N ALA A 103 10.98 -13.12 4.65
CA ALA A 103 12.41 -12.89 4.49
C ALA A 103 13.14 -13.01 5.84
N PRO A 104 14.42 -13.44 5.82
CA PRO A 104 15.29 -13.34 6.99
C PRO A 104 15.31 -11.92 7.56
N GLU A 105 15.53 -11.77 8.86
CA GLU A 105 15.40 -10.49 9.56
C GLU A 105 16.24 -9.35 8.95
N HIS A 106 17.50 -9.63 8.59
CA HIS A 106 18.37 -8.65 7.93
C HIS A 106 17.87 -8.20 6.55
N TRP A 107 17.19 -9.08 5.79
CA TRP A 107 16.49 -8.70 4.56
C TRP A 107 15.28 -7.83 4.86
N ASN A 108 14.49 -8.19 5.86
CA ASN A 108 13.34 -7.39 6.28
C ASN A 108 13.73 -5.97 6.70
N GLU A 109 14.82 -5.81 7.42
CA GLU A 109 15.30 -4.48 7.85
C GLU A 109 15.66 -3.60 6.65
N ALA A 110 16.52 -4.09 5.75
CA ALA A 110 16.91 -3.35 4.55
C ALA A 110 15.70 -2.98 3.68
N MET A 111 14.77 -3.92 3.47
CA MET A 111 13.56 -3.67 2.68
C MET A 111 12.63 -2.63 3.31
N ARG A 112 12.56 -2.56 4.64
CA ARG A 112 11.79 -1.52 5.35
C ARG A 112 12.40 -0.13 5.22
N GLU A 113 13.72 -0.02 5.20
CA GLU A 113 14.39 1.27 5.03
C GLU A 113 14.06 1.89 3.67
N HIS A 114 14.02 1.04 2.64
CA HIS A 114 13.79 1.43 1.25
C HIS A 114 12.32 1.43 0.82
N ALA A 115 11.39 0.93 1.65
CA ALA A 115 9.99 0.90 1.27
C ALA A 115 9.46 2.30 0.91
N PRO A 116 8.60 2.42 -0.12
CA PRO A 116 8.13 3.71 -0.60
C PRO A 116 7.34 4.43 0.50
N LYS A 117 7.84 5.61 0.90
CA LYS A 117 7.20 6.49 1.88
C LYS A 117 6.41 7.61 1.22
N ASN A 118 6.57 7.83 -0.08
CA ASN A 118 5.82 8.85 -0.80
C ASN A 118 4.42 8.34 -1.12
N ILE A 119 3.41 9.02 -0.61
CA ILE A 119 2.00 8.70 -0.82
C ILE A 119 1.37 9.81 -1.66
N ASN A 120 0.76 9.44 -2.78
CA ASN A 120 -0.02 10.36 -3.59
C ASN A 120 -1.45 10.48 -3.02
N GLY A 121 -1.65 11.50 -2.17
CA GLY A 121 -2.94 11.83 -1.59
C GLY A 121 -3.95 12.44 -2.57
N ASP A 122 -3.58 12.66 -3.84
CA ASP A 122 -4.44 13.25 -4.87
C ASP A 122 -4.97 12.23 -5.87
N ALA A 123 -4.49 11.00 -5.82
CA ALA A 123 -4.97 9.92 -6.67
C ALA A 123 -6.45 9.60 -6.40
N ASP A 124 -7.14 9.06 -7.40
CA ASP A 124 -8.50 8.57 -7.22
C ASP A 124 -8.53 7.46 -6.15
N PRO A 125 -9.33 7.61 -5.08
CA PRO A 125 -9.41 6.61 -4.04
C PRO A 125 -9.90 5.26 -4.55
N PHE A 126 -9.35 4.19 -3.98
CA PHE A 126 -9.88 2.85 -4.15
C PHE A 126 -11.34 2.77 -3.65
N ILE A 127 -12.21 2.10 -4.41
CA ILE A 127 -13.60 1.88 -4.08
C ILE A 127 -13.79 0.37 -3.78
N PRO A 128 -13.91 -0.04 -2.50
CA PRO A 128 -13.93 -1.46 -2.14
C PRO A 128 -15.04 -2.29 -2.77
N HIS A 129 -16.17 -1.66 -3.10
CA HIS A 129 -17.31 -2.30 -3.74
C HIS A 129 -17.76 -1.48 -4.94
N GLU A 130 -16.94 -1.41 -5.99
CA GLU A 130 -17.14 -0.58 -7.19
C GLU A 130 -18.56 -0.67 -7.80
N LYS A 131 -19.20 -1.83 -7.72
CA LYS A 131 -20.57 -2.02 -8.24
C LYS A 131 -21.65 -1.33 -7.38
N SER A 132 -21.36 -1.00 -6.13
CA SER A 132 -22.35 -0.54 -5.15
C SER A 132 -21.98 0.70 -4.37
N TRP A 133 -20.73 1.14 -4.40
CA TRP A 133 -20.27 2.30 -3.66
C TRP A 133 -19.78 3.37 -4.62
N ILE A 134 -19.94 4.62 -4.21
CA ILE A 134 -19.35 5.79 -4.88
C ILE A 134 -18.58 6.62 -3.87
N ILE A 135 -17.68 7.47 -4.37
CA ILE A 135 -17.00 8.48 -3.56
C ILE A 135 -17.93 9.69 -3.44
N GLU A 136 -18.32 10.02 -2.21
CA GLU A 136 -19.15 11.18 -1.90
C GLU A 136 -18.31 12.44 -1.70
N GLU A 137 -17.19 12.30 -1.00
CA GLU A 137 -16.25 13.39 -0.74
C GLU A 137 -14.85 12.80 -0.73
N HIS A 138 -13.92 13.50 -1.37
CA HIS A 138 -12.49 13.23 -1.25
C HIS A 138 -11.74 14.55 -1.03
N ARG A 139 -10.97 14.59 0.04
CA ARG A 139 -10.07 15.68 0.37
C ARG A 139 -8.65 15.24 0.05
N SER A 140 -8.07 15.91 -0.93
CA SER A 140 -6.69 15.68 -1.33
C SER A 140 -5.74 16.00 -0.17
N ASN A 141 -4.70 15.18 -0.03
CA ASN A 141 -3.61 15.41 0.92
C ASN A 141 -2.30 15.86 0.22
N GLY A 142 -2.29 16.03 -1.10
CA GLY A 142 -1.08 16.32 -1.86
C GLY A 142 -0.12 15.14 -1.91
N GLN A 143 1.13 15.41 -2.26
CA GLN A 143 2.22 14.45 -2.08
C GLN A 143 2.65 14.43 -0.60
N LEU A 144 2.48 13.28 0.05
CA LEU A 144 2.81 13.10 1.46
C LEU A 144 4.03 12.18 1.60
N LEU A 145 5.10 12.68 2.22
CA LEU A 145 6.15 11.81 2.74
C LEU A 145 5.67 11.22 4.07
N TRP A 146 5.44 9.91 4.10
CA TRP A 146 4.94 9.19 5.26
C TRP A 146 5.93 9.24 6.42
N ASP A 147 5.45 9.76 7.54
CA ASP A 147 6.12 9.75 8.82
C ASP A 147 5.05 9.59 9.90
N PRO A 148 4.99 8.43 10.59
CA PRO A 148 3.96 8.20 11.58
C PRO A 148 4.07 9.14 12.78
N THR A 149 5.24 9.74 13.05
CA THR A 149 5.42 10.70 14.15
C THR A 149 4.72 12.04 13.88
N ARG A 150 4.43 12.33 12.60
CA ARG A 150 3.66 13.48 12.15
C ARG A 150 2.16 13.21 12.09
N VAL A 151 1.70 12.04 12.54
CA VAL A 151 0.28 11.70 12.59
C VAL A 151 -0.21 11.67 14.03
N GLN A 152 -1.23 12.48 14.30
CA GLN A 152 -1.94 12.46 15.57
C GLN A 152 -3.22 11.62 15.45
N LEU A 153 -3.45 10.75 16.44
CA LEU A 153 -4.72 10.05 16.60
C LEU A 153 -5.69 10.95 17.37
N TYR A 154 -6.49 11.70 16.62
CA TYR A 154 -7.42 12.69 17.13
C TYR A 154 -8.68 12.06 17.72
N LEU A 155 -9.13 12.65 18.83
CA LEU A 155 -10.45 12.46 19.42
C LEU A 155 -11.11 13.81 19.64
N SER A 156 -12.38 13.94 19.27
CA SER A 156 -13.14 15.14 19.58
C SER A 156 -13.27 15.36 21.09
N LYS A 157 -13.52 16.62 21.49
CA LYS A 157 -13.81 16.94 22.89
C LYS A 157 -14.97 16.09 23.43
N LYS A 158 -15.99 15.83 22.60
CA LYS A 158 -17.16 15.01 22.97
C LYS A 158 -16.83 13.53 23.13
N GLN A 159 -15.95 12.98 22.28
CA GLN A 159 -15.46 11.60 22.47
C GLN A 159 -14.68 11.48 23.79
N LYS A 160 -13.92 12.51 24.17
CA LYS A 160 -13.17 12.54 25.44
C LYS A 160 -14.08 12.67 26.67
N SER A 161 -15.12 13.51 26.61
CA SER A 161 -15.96 13.83 27.78
C SER A 161 -17.25 13.01 27.90
N ASN A 162 -17.98 12.82 26.80
CA ASN A 162 -19.30 12.18 26.76
C ASN A 162 -19.26 10.78 26.11
N ARG A 163 -18.05 10.25 25.86
CA ARG A 163 -17.73 8.96 25.23
C ARG A 163 -18.31 8.68 23.85
N ILE A 164 -19.25 9.49 23.32
CA ILE A 164 -19.86 9.32 21.98
C ILE A 164 -20.10 10.66 21.27
N ILE A 165 -19.99 10.66 19.95
CA ILE A 165 -20.42 11.75 19.05
C ILE A 165 -21.10 11.14 17.81
N LEU A 166 -22.18 11.76 17.30
CA LEU A 166 -22.78 11.34 16.04
C LEU A 166 -21.81 11.60 14.88
N GLY A 167 -21.63 10.64 13.97
CA GLY A 167 -20.64 10.75 12.88
C GLY A 167 -20.82 11.98 11.99
N ARG A 168 -22.06 12.37 11.68
CA ARG A 168 -22.33 13.62 10.93
C ARG A 168 -21.85 14.88 11.65
N ARG A 169 -21.91 14.91 12.99
CA ARG A 169 -21.38 16.02 13.80
C ARG A 169 -19.85 15.98 13.86
N LEU A 170 -19.27 14.78 13.99
CA LEU A 170 -17.81 14.62 13.92
C LEU A 170 -17.25 15.10 12.58
N ARG A 171 -17.92 14.78 11.46
CA ARG A 171 -17.55 15.30 10.12
C ARG A 171 -17.49 16.82 10.08
N GLN A 172 -18.44 17.50 10.71
CA GLN A 172 -18.45 18.97 10.79
C GLN A 172 -17.26 19.50 11.61
N GLU A 173 -16.95 18.89 12.76
CA GLU A 173 -15.80 19.28 13.59
C GLU A 173 -14.46 19.09 12.86
N LEU A 174 -14.37 18.05 12.03
CA LEU A 174 -13.17 17.70 11.26
C LEU A 174 -12.96 18.57 10.02
N GLN A 175 -13.91 19.43 9.62
CA GLN A 175 -13.77 20.24 8.40
C GLN A 175 -12.53 21.12 8.38
N GLN A 176 -12.09 21.57 9.56
CA GLN A 176 -10.93 22.44 9.76
C GLN A 176 -9.67 21.68 10.19
N GLN A 177 -9.73 20.34 10.25
CA GLN A 177 -8.60 19.50 10.63
C GLN A 177 -7.88 18.98 9.37
N PRO A 178 -6.55 18.83 9.40
CA PRO A 178 -5.78 18.23 8.31
C PRO A 178 -5.94 16.69 8.34
N ILE A 179 -7.15 16.21 8.08
CA ILE A 179 -7.49 14.79 8.11
C ILE A 179 -6.82 14.03 6.95
N LEU A 180 -6.36 12.80 7.23
CA LEU A 180 -5.83 11.91 6.20
C LEU A 180 -6.96 11.19 5.44
N ASN A 181 -6.72 10.91 4.16
CA ASN A 181 -7.68 10.31 3.25
C ASN A 181 -7.41 8.81 2.99
N ALA A 182 -8.28 8.15 2.21
CA ALA A 182 -8.21 6.71 1.99
C ALA A 182 -6.95 6.25 1.22
N ASN A 183 -6.28 7.12 0.45
CA ASN A 183 -5.04 6.73 -0.23
C ASN A 183 -3.93 6.42 0.77
N VAL A 184 -3.90 7.15 1.90
CA VAL A 184 -2.97 6.84 2.99
C VAL A 184 -3.30 5.50 3.62
N LEU A 185 -4.58 5.19 3.85
CA LEU A 185 -5.00 3.87 4.33
C LEU A 185 -4.53 2.76 3.40
N ASP A 186 -4.81 2.89 2.11
CA ASP A 186 -4.51 1.86 1.12
C ASP A 186 -2.99 1.66 0.97
N HIS A 187 -2.21 2.75 1.04
CA HIS A 187 -0.76 2.68 1.12
C HIS A 187 -0.29 1.93 2.36
N LEU A 188 -0.84 2.23 3.53
CA LEU A 188 -0.46 1.54 4.77
C LEU A 188 -0.82 0.04 4.75
N LEU A 189 -1.95 -0.33 4.15
CA LEU A 189 -2.31 -1.73 3.96
C LEU A 189 -1.38 -2.45 2.98
N ALA A 190 -0.88 -1.75 1.96
CA ALA A 190 0.14 -2.28 1.05
C ALA A 190 1.54 -2.34 1.67
N HIS A 191 1.79 -1.50 2.68
CA HIS A 191 3.07 -1.38 3.36
C HIS A 191 2.93 -1.50 4.90
N PRO A 192 2.47 -2.65 5.45
CA PRO A 192 2.03 -2.71 6.85
C PRO A 192 3.13 -2.51 7.91
N HIS A 193 4.39 -2.63 7.50
CA HIS A 193 5.56 -2.34 8.33
C HIS A 193 5.72 -0.84 8.62
N LEU A 194 5.12 0.05 7.81
CA LEU A 194 5.07 1.49 8.04
C LEU A 194 4.07 1.86 9.14
N ILE A 195 3.20 0.92 9.54
CA ILE A 195 2.17 1.14 10.55
C ILE A 195 2.80 0.97 11.95
N PRO A 196 2.67 1.96 12.85
CA PRO A 196 3.19 1.84 14.20
C PRO A 196 2.57 0.66 14.97
N LYS A 197 3.39 -0.12 15.67
CA LYS A 197 2.92 -1.32 16.40
C LYS A 197 1.92 -0.94 17.51
N GLU A 198 2.06 0.24 18.09
CA GLU A 198 1.18 0.80 19.10
C GLU A 198 -0.19 1.23 18.56
N TRP A 199 -0.41 1.16 17.25
CA TRP A 199 -1.73 1.32 16.65
C TRP A 199 -2.59 0.05 16.78
N ARG A 200 -1.98 -1.10 17.14
CA ARG A 200 -2.72 -2.36 17.35
C ARG A 200 -3.79 -2.20 18.43
N GLY A 201 -4.93 -2.84 18.21
CA GLY A 201 -6.10 -2.73 19.10
C GLY A 201 -6.89 -1.42 18.98
N LYS A 202 -6.58 -0.58 17.98
CA LYS A 202 -7.30 0.67 17.70
C LYS A 202 -7.96 0.61 16.33
N TYR A 203 -9.03 1.41 16.17
CA TYR A 203 -9.63 1.69 14.87
C TYR A 203 -9.27 3.11 14.45
N ILE A 204 -8.56 3.26 13.33
CA ILE A 204 -7.99 4.53 12.88
C ILE A 204 -8.64 4.92 11.56
N PHE A 205 -9.45 5.96 11.59
CA PHE A 205 -10.31 6.39 10.49
C PHE A 205 -9.66 7.50 9.66
N PHE A 206 -9.79 7.35 8.35
CA PHE A 206 -9.25 8.26 7.33
C PHE A 206 -10.38 9.11 6.76
N TRP A 207 -10.80 10.09 7.54
CA TRP A 207 -11.97 10.95 7.27
C TRP A 207 -11.86 11.84 6.04
N GLY A 208 -10.68 11.94 5.43
CA GLY A 208 -10.48 12.63 4.15
C GLY A 208 -11.16 11.95 2.97
N THR A 209 -11.79 10.78 3.13
CA THR A 209 -12.63 10.17 2.09
C THR A 209 -13.92 9.63 2.70
N VAL A 210 -15.05 10.04 2.12
CA VAL A 210 -16.39 9.57 2.48
C VAL A 210 -16.96 8.80 1.32
N TYR A 211 -17.45 7.60 1.60
CA TYR A 211 -18.10 6.74 0.63
C TYR A 211 -19.61 6.75 0.84
N ARG A 212 -20.35 6.55 -0.25
CA ARG A 212 -21.79 6.35 -0.23
C ARG A 212 -22.15 4.99 -0.81
N ASP A 213 -22.97 4.22 -0.11
CA ASP A 213 -23.47 2.94 -0.61
C ASP A 213 -24.75 3.09 -1.46
N ARG A 214 -25.26 1.98 -2.01
CA ARG A 214 -26.52 1.97 -2.78
C ARG A 214 -27.74 2.41 -1.96
N GLY A 215 -27.72 2.25 -0.63
CA GLY A 215 -28.77 2.70 0.27
C GLY A 215 -28.70 4.20 0.60
N GLY A 216 -27.69 4.91 0.11
CA GLY A 216 -27.44 6.32 0.42
C GLY A 216 -26.78 6.55 1.79
N GLY A 217 -26.40 5.48 2.48
CA GLY A 217 -25.62 5.53 3.71
C GLY A 217 -24.21 6.05 3.44
N LEU A 218 -23.72 6.92 4.31
CA LEU A 218 -22.35 7.46 4.22
C LEU A 218 -21.45 6.75 5.22
N CYS A 219 -20.26 6.34 4.81
CA CYS A 219 -19.27 5.72 5.69
C CYS A 219 -17.85 6.23 5.43
N VAL A 220 -16.98 5.98 6.42
CA VAL A 220 -15.53 6.25 6.36
C VAL A 220 -14.78 4.96 6.63
N ARG A 221 -13.71 4.73 5.88
CA ARG A 221 -12.85 3.55 6.06
C ARG A 221 -11.87 3.75 7.22
N CYS A 222 -11.49 2.65 7.87
CA CYS A 222 -10.48 2.63 8.91
C CYS A 222 -9.46 1.52 8.68
N LEU A 223 -8.29 1.72 9.28
CA LEU A 223 -7.27 0.71 9.52
C LEU A 223 -7.53 0.04 10.87
N LEU A 224 -7.41 -1.28 10.93
CA LEU A 224 -7.55 -2.07 12.15
C LEU A 224 -6.63 -3.30 12.15
N TRP A 225 -6.30 -3.81 13.33
CA TRP A 225 -5.61 -5.09 13.49
C TRP A 225 -6.63 -6.18 13.80
N ASN A 226 -6.72 -7.22 12.96
CA ASN A 226 -7.72 -8.29 13.10
C ASN A 226 -7.22 -9.50 13.94
N GLY A 227 -5.98 -9.46 14.44
CA GLY A 227 -5.36 -10.53 15.22
C GLY A 227 -4.05 -11.01 14.60
N ASP A 228 -4.05 -11.24 13.29
CA ASP A 228 -2.91 -11.77 12.53
C ASP A 228 -2.34 -10.77 11.50
N LYS A 229 -3.17 -9.85 11.00
CA LYS A 229 -2.76 -8.86 10.00
C LYS A 229 -3.43 -7.49 10.20
N TRP A 230 -2.90 -6.51 9.47
CA TRP A 230 -3.60 -5.26 9.26
C TRP A 230 -4.68 -5.44 8.21
N ASP A 231 -5.85 -4.91 8.48
CA ASP A 231 -7.00 -4.96 7.58
C ASP A 231 -7.73 -3.62 7.61
N TRP A 232 -8.73 -3.48 6.76
CA TRP A 232 -9.60 -2.33 6.76
C TRP A 232 -11.03 -2.69 7.16
N GLY A 233 -11.75 -1.68 7.62
CA GLY A 233 -13.19 -1.73 7.85
C GLY A 233 -13.81 -0.40 7.53
N CYS A 234 -15.09 -0.22 7.86
CA CYS A 234 -15.75 1.07 7.78
C CYS A 234 -16.73 1.29 8.93
N ASN A 235 -17.12 2.55 9.15
CA ASN A 235 -18.21 2.89 10.04
C ASN A 235 -19.08 4.00 9.43
N TRP A 236 -20.38 3.93 9.68
CA TRP A 236 -21.37 4.81 9.08
C TRP A 236 -21.48 6.14 9.84
N LEU A 237 -21.70 7.24 9.12
CA LEU A 237 -21.87 8.58 9.70
C LEU A 237 -23.15 8.70 10.53
N VAL A 238 -24.13 7.82 10.30
CA VAL A 238 -25.37 7.74 11.09
C VAL A 238 -25.16 7.05 12.44
N ASN A 239 -24.06 6.33 12.62
CA ASN A 239 -23.73 5.67 13.88
C ASN A 239 -23.14 6.65 14.89
N ASP A 240 -23.11 6.21 16.14
CA ASP A 240 -22.33 6.84 17.20
C ASP A 240 -20.85 6.47 17.09
N TRP A 241 -19.99 7.44 17.39
CA TRP A 241 -18.55 7.32 17.30
C TRP A 241 -17.94 7.41 18.70
N PRO A 242 -17.63 6.27 19.33
CA PRO A 242 -17.09 6.28 20.67
C PRO A 242 -15.61 6.67 20.74
N ALA A 243 -15.06 6.78 21.94
CA ALA A 243 -13.64 7.11 22.19
C ALA A 243 -12.63 6.10 21.59
N GLY A 244 -13.06 4.90 21.22
CA GLY A 244 -12.20 3.90 20.56
C GLY A 244 -12.05 4.09 19.04
N LEU A 245 -12.80 5.01 18.43
CA LEU A 245 -12.75 5.31 17.00
C LEU A 245 -11.97 6.60 16.78
N LEU A 246 -10.69 6.45 16.44
CA LEU A 246 -9.72 7.52 16.34
C LEU A 246 -9.69 8.08 14.92
N THR A 247 -9.47 9.38 14.76
CA THR A 247 -9.27 10.00 13.44
C THR A 247 -7.78 10.22 13.19
N ALA A 248 -7.28 9.82 12.03
CA ALA A 248 -5.92 10.16 11.61
C ALA A 248 -5.88 11.60 11.09
N VAL A 249 -5.09 12.45 11.75
CA VAL A 249 -4.84 13.84 11.32
C VAL A 249 -3.34 14.10 11.26
N LEU A 250 -2.90 14.96 10.35
CA LEU A 250 -1.53 15.46 10.38
C LEU A 250 -1.35 16.36 11.61
N ALA A 251 -0.26 16.17 12.33
CA ALA A 251 0.18 17.10 13.36
C ALA A 251 0.59 18.42 12.71
N ASN A 252 0.19 19.53 13.33
CA ASN A 252 0.62 20.87 12.94
C ASN A 252 2.09 21.11 13.32
#